data_AF-A0A519GGJ1-F1
#
_entry.id   AF-A0A519GGJ1-F1
#
_cell.length_a   1.000
_cell.length_b   1.000
_cell.length_c   1.000
_cell.angle_alpha   90.00
_cell.angle_beta   90.00
_cell.angle_gamma   90.00
#
_symmetry.space_group_name_H-M   'P 1'
#
loop_
_entity.id
_entity.type
_entity.pdbx_description
1 polymer ?
#
loop_
_entity_poly.entity_id
_entity_poly.type
_entity_poly.pdbx_seq_one_letter_code
_entity_poly.pdbx_strand_id
1 'polypeptide(L)'
;GYVSQRRALLGDTASREWRPGAPAGATPFRPPLREDDPQGDGTARPAATGEPTVARSGLTRGDTCHIDVVDRWGNIVSVTPSGGWLQSSPTVPGLGFCLGTRLQMCWLDDDSPSALRPGRRPRTTLSPTLIVDDEGPVMALGTPGGDQQDQWQLPMLLRMLVGGYSAQEAIDAPTFHTTALIDSFWPRTWTPAGVVAEDRLGRDVIDGLRARGHEVSSVDGWTLGRLSAVGIDRSRSVGDGPVLWAAANARGMSGYAAGR
;
A
#
# COMPACT_ATOMS: atom_id res chain seq x y z
N GLY A 1 -22.33 13.97 0.74
CA GLY A 1 -22.21 12.51 0.58
C GLY A 1 -21.31 11.92 1.66
N TYR A 2 -21.03 10.61 1.63
CA TYR A 2 -20.21 9.91 2.64
C TYR A 2 -18.84 10.57 2.86
N VAL A 3 -18.13 10.93 1.78
CA VAL A 3 -16.82 11.61 1.86
C VAL A 3 -16.91 12.95 2.59
N SER A 4 -17.96 13.75 2.35
CA SER A 4 -18.17 15.03 3.05
C SER A 4 -18.33 14.83 4.56
N GLN A 5 -19.04 13.78 4.98
CA GLN A 5 -19.20 13.43 6.40
C GLN A 5 -17.87 13.01 7.02
N ARG A 6 -17.06 12.22 6.31
CA ARG A 6 -15.72 11.83 6.76
C ARG A 6 -14.77 13.02 6.86
N ARG A 7 -14.82 13.95 5.90
CA ARG A 7 -14.03 15.19 5.91
C ARG A 7 -14.33 16.06 7.13
N ALA A 8 -15.57 16.11 7.59
CA ALA A 8 -15.96 16.87 8.77
C ALA A 8 -15.36 16.32 10.09
N LEU A 9 -14.78 15.12 10.07
CA LEU A 9 -14.09 14.53 11.22
C LEU A 9 -12.63 14.98 11.34
N LEU A 10 -12.09 15.67 10.34
CA LEU A 10 -10.75 16.24 10.37
C LEU A 10 -10.76 17.44 11.33
N GLY A 11 -9.86 17.44 12.31
CA GLY A 11 -9.65 18.55 13.22
C GLY A 11 -8.19 19.00 13.22
N ASP A 12 -7.86 19.92 14.12
CA ASP A 12 -6.51 20.51 14.19
C ASP A 12 -5.46 19.56 14.80
N THR A 13 -5.90 18.48 15.44
CA THR A 13 -5.05 17.49 16.10
C THR A 13 -5.37 16.07 15.67
N ALA A 14 -4.36 15.20 15.73
CA ALA A 14 -4.46 13.80 15.39
C ALA A 14 -5.42 13.09 16.35
N SER A 15 -6.36 12.33 15.78
CA SER A 15 -7.24 11.49 16.58
C SER A 15 -6.53 10.19 16.96
N ARG A 16 -6.63 9.81 18.24
CA ARG A 16 -6.22 8.50 18.76
C ARG A 16 -7.39 7.51 18.79
N GLU A 17 -8.57 7.91 18.34
CA GLU A 17 -9.76 7.05 18.36
C GLU A 17 -9.90 6.30 17.05
N TRP A 18 -10.22 5.01 17.14
CA TRP A 18 -10.62 4.24 15.98
C TRP A 18 -12.08 4.56 15.61
N ARG A 19 -12.25 5.31 14.52
CA ARG A 19 -13.55 5.83 14.05
C ARG A 19 -13.95 5.20 12.72
N PRO A 20 -14.54 3.99 12.70
CA PRO A 20 -14.95 3.36 11.46
C PRO A 20 -16.04 4.18 10.75
N GLY A 21 -16.11 4.04 9.43
CA GLY A 21 -17.20 4.61 8.66
C GLY A 21 -18.41 3.69 8.59
N ALA A 22 -19.56 4.27 8.23
CA ALA A 22 -20.82 3.55 7.98
C ALA A 22 -21.32 3.85 6.54
N PRO A 23 -20.56 3.46 5.50
CA PRO A 23 -20.98 3.71 4.12
C PRO A 23 -22.33 3.05 3.85
N ALA A 24 -23.25 3.78 3.19
CA ALA A 24 -24.62 3.36 2.94
C ALA A 24 -25.42 2.95 4.22
N GLY A 25 -25.06 3.46 5.38
CA GLY A 25 -25.72 3.14 6.65
C GLY A 25 -25.33 1.80 7.27
N ALA A 26 -24.29 1.13 6.75
CA ALA A 26 -23.83 -0.14 7.29
C ALA A 26 -23.30 -0.01 8.74
N THR A 27 -23.65 -0.96 9.59
CA THR A 27 -23.08 -1.06 10.94
C THR A 27 -21.63 -1.53 10.84
N PRO A 28 -20.65 -0.78 11.39
CA PRO A 28 -19.25 -1.18 11.30
C PRO A 28 -18.96 -2.35 12.25
N PHE A 29 -18.32 -3.39 11.72
CA PHE A 29 -17.69 -4.43 12.54
C PHE A 29 -16.59 -3.83 13.40
N ARG A 30 -16.56 -4.17 14.69
CA ARG A 30 -15.59 -3.65 15.67
C ARG A 30 -14.59 -4.74 16.06
N PRO A 31 -13.47 -4.89 15.35
CA PRO A 31 -12.43 -5.84 15.74
C PRO A 31 -11.76 -5.44 17.06
N PRO A 32 -11.05 -6.38 17.73
CA PRO A 32 -10.15 -6.05 18.82
C PRO A 32 -9.08 -5.03 18.39
N LEU A 33 -8.94 -3.96 19.16
CA LEU A 33 -7.90 -2.94 18.97
C LEU A 33 -6.68 -3.34 19.81
N ARG A 34 -5.63 -3.82 19.17
CA ARG A 34 -4.38 -4.25 19.84
C ARG A 34 -3.26 -3.29 19.50
N GLU A 35 -2.65 -2.68 20.50
CA GLU A 35 -1.49 -1.80 20.29
C GLU A 35 -0.17 -2.59 20.38
N ASP A 36 -0.13 -3.57 21.27
CA ASP A 36 1.03 -4.43 21.51
C ASP A 36 0.92 -5.81 20.84
N ASP A 37 2.07 -6.39 20.49
CA ASP A 37 2.17 -7.79 20.12
C ASP A 37 2.22 -8.65 21.41
N PRO A 38 1.18 -9.47 21.71
CA PRO A 38 1.17 -10.30 22.90
C PRO A 38 2.27 -11.37 22.93
N GLN A 39 3.06 -11.55 21.86
CA GLN A 39 4.20 -12.47 21.80
C GLN A 39 5.57 -11.78 21.91
N GLY A 40 5.63 -10.45 22.05
CA GLY A 40 6.88 -9.68 22.13
C GLY A 40 7.39 -9.53 23.56
N ASP A 41 8.37 -10.35 23.98
CA ASP A 41 9.03 -10.26 25.29
C ASP A 41 10.12 -9.17 25.39
N GLY A 42 10.09 -8.15 24.52
CA GLY A 42 11.09 -7.08 24.53
C GLY A 42 12.51 -7.51 24.16
N THR A 43 12.73 -8.80 23.87
CA THR A 43 13.94 -9.28 23.22
C THR A 43 13.61 -9.58 21.76
N ALA A 44 14.45 -9.14 20.83
CA ALA A 44 14.34 -9.52 19.43
C ALA A 44 14.68 -11.01 19.26
N ARG A 45 13.85 -11.91 19.79
CA ARG A 45 13.85 -13.31 19.38
C ARG A 45 13.12 -13.36 18.04
N PRO A 46 13.71 -13.98 17.01
CA PRO A 46 13.07 -14.10 15.72
C PRO A 46 11.73 -14.80 15.94
N ALA A 47 10.64 -14.13 15.56
CA ALA A 47 9.30 -14.69 15.57
C ALA A 47 9.38 -16.13 15.06
N ALA A 48 8.76 -17.05 15.81
CA ALA A 48 8.67 -18.45 15.46
C ALA A 48 8.35 -18.58 13.97
N THR A 49 9.19 -19.31 13.23
CA THR A 49 8.95 -19.80 11.86
C THR A 49 7.89 -19.04 11.05
N GLY A 50 8.30 -18.02 10.29
CA GLY A 50 7.79 -17.92 8.92
C GLY A 50 7.19 -16.62 8.37
N GLU A 51 6.99 -15.52 9.09
CA GLU A 51 6.29 -14.39 8.43
C GLU A 51 7.00 -13.05 8.59
N PRO A 52 7.95 -12.74 7.70
CA PRO A 52 8.27 -11.37 7.44
C PRO A 52 7.13 -10.76 6.61
N THR A 53 6.55 -9.70 7.15
CA THR A 53 5.59 -8.80 6.50
C THR A 53 6.31 -7.50 6.14
N VAL A 54 5.68 -6.63 5.36
CA VAL A 54 6.12 -5.22 5.28
C VAL A 54 6.04 -4.69 6.71
N ALA A 55 7.19 -4.49 7.34
CA ALA A 55 7.23 -3.95 8.68
C ALA A 55 6.56 -2.58 8.65
N ARG A 56 5.99 -2.16 9.79
CA ARG A 56 5.38 -0.83 9.93
C ARG A 56 6.32 0.30 9.50
N SER A 57 7.63 0.11 9.71
CA SER A 57 8.70 1.00 9.26
C SER A 57 8.86 1.10 7.73
N GLY A 58 8.09 0.34 6.95
CA GLY A 58 8.24 0.19 5.50
C GLY A 58 9.34 -0.81 5.09
N LEU A 59 10.07 -1.38 6.05
CA LEU A 59 11.09 -2.39 5.77
C LEU A 59 10.40 -3.67 5.27
N THR A 60 10.58 -4.00 4.00
CA THR A 60 9.96 -5.17 3.39
C THR A 60 10.83 -6.40 3.61
N ARG A 61 10.23 -7.47 4.12
CA ARG A 61 10.83 -8.79 4.19
C ARG A 61 9.68 -9.75 3.83
N GLY A 62 9.83 -10.61 2.82
CA GLY A 62 8.70 -11.34 2.20
C GLY A 62 7.94 -10.44 1.21
N ASP A 63 7.82 -10.85 -0.06
CA ASP A 63 7.55 -9.90 -1.14
C ASP A 63 6.16 -10.05 -1.78
N THR A 64 5.54 -8.90 -2.00
CA THR A 64 4.50 -8.71 -3.01
C THR A 64 5.22 -8.08 -4.20
N CYS A 65 4.89 -8.46 -5.42
CA CYS A 65 5.47 -7.81 -6.60
C CYS A 65 4.41 -6.94 -7.28
N HIS A 66 4.84 -6.07 -8.17
CA HIS A 66 3.95 -5.30 -9.02
C HIS A 66 4.54 -5.19 -10.43
N ILE A 67 3.68 -5.26 -11.44
CA ILE A 67 4.07 -5.17 -12.85
C ILE A 67 2.98 -4.39 -13.59
N ASP A 68 3.43 -3.39 -14.36
CA ASP A 68 2.61 -2.62 -15.29
C ASP A 68 3.14 -2.80 -16.72
N VAL A 69 2.25 -2.94 -17.69
CA VAL A 69 2.61 -3.05 -19.11
C VAL A 69 1.66 -2.20 -19.95
N VAL A 70 2.23 -1.42 -20.87
CA VAL A 70 1.50 -0.80 -21.98
C VAL A 70 2.14 -1.25 -23.28
N ASP A 71 1.32 -1.59 -24.27
CA ASP A 71 1.81 -1.99 -25.59
C ASP A 71 1.48 -0.99 -26.70
N ARG A 72 2.05 -1.24 -27.88
CA ARG A 72 1.88 -0.41 -29.08
C ARG A 72 0.44 -0.37 -29.63
N TRP A 73 -0.44 -1.26 -29.17
CA TRP A 73 -1.84 -1.32 -29.57
C TRP A 73 -2.75 -0.61 -28.54
N GLY A 74 -2.17 -0.07 -27.47
CA GLY A 74 -2.90 0.61 -26.41
C GLY A 74 -3.48 -0.32 -25.35
N ASN A 75 -3.11 -1.60 -25.33
CA ASN A 75 -3.48 -2.46 -24.20
C ASN A 75 -2.67 -2.05 -22.98
N ILE A 76 -3.35 -1.92 -21.83
CA ILE A 76 -2.73 -1.59 -20.55
C ILE A 76 -3.09 -2.66 -19.52
N VAL A 77 -2.09 -3.14 -18.79
CA VAL A 77 -2.22 -4.15 -17.72
C VAL A 77 -1.54 -3.64 -16.46
N SER A 78 -2.20 -3.82 -15.31
CA SER A 78 -1.62 -3.63 -13.98
C SER A 78 -1.91 -4.85 -13.12
N VAL A 79 -0.87 -5.42 -12.50
CA VAL A 79 -0.99 -6.62 -11.66
C VAL A 79 -0.09 -6.56 -10.44
N THR A 80 -0.66 -6.90 -9.28
CA THR A 80 0.06 -6.99 -8.00
C THR A 80 0.08 -8.44 -7.48
N PRO A 81 0.91 -9.34 -8.06
CA PRO A 81 0.98 -10.75 -7.62
C PRO A 81 1.67 -10.89 -6.26
N SER A 82 1.23 -11.85 -5.45
CA SER A 82 1.78 -12.05 -4.09
C SER A 82 1.37 -13.38 -3.46
N GLY A 83 2.14 -13.83 -2.48
CA GLY A 83 1.92 -15.05 -1.70
C GLY A 83 2.83 -16.19 -2.17
N GLY A 84 2.96 -17.21 -1.32
CA GLY A 84 3.85 -18.36 -1.59
C GLY A 84 5.34 -18.03 -1.39
N TRP A 85 5.66 -17.01 -0.59
CA TRP A 85 7.05 -16.67 -0.31
C TRP A 85 7.70 -17.72 0.60
N LEU A 86 9.03 -17.82 0.52
CA LEU A 86 9.80 -18.91 1.14
C LEU A 86 9.63 -19.01 2.65
N GLN A 87 9.35 -17.88 3.29
CA GLN A 87 9.20 -17.81 4.72
C GLN A 87 7.83 -18.33 5.18
N SER A 88 6.73 -18.11 4.43
CA SER A 88 5.36 -18.27 4.95
C SER A 88 4.91 -19.71 5.19
N SER A 89 5.51 -20.67 4.52
CA SER A 89 5.09 -22.06 4.59
C SER A 89 6.23 -23.00 4.22
N PRO A 90 6.21 -24.26 4.69
CA PRO A 90 7.12 -25.28 4.17
C PRO A 90 7.02 -25.38 2.65
N THR A 91 8.17 -25.61 2.00
CA THR A 91 8.23 -25.88 0.56
C THR A 91 7.48 -27.18 0.26
N VAL A 92 6.67 -27.19 -0.81
CA VAL A 92 5.98 -28.39 -1.26
C VAL A 92 7.01 -29.33 -1.90
N PRO A 93 7.23 -30.55 -1.37
CA PRO A 93 8.22 -31.48 -1.91
C PRO A 93 7.98 -31.78 -3.39
N GLY A 94 9.03 -31.74 -4.20
CA GLY A 94 8.98 -31.98 -5.65
C GLY A 94 8.50 -30.80 -6.50
N LEU A 95 7.95 -29.73 -5.91
CA LEU A 95 7.47 -28.55 -6.66
C LEU A 95 8.35 -27.31 -6.51
N GLY A 96 9.08 -27.18 -5.39
CA GLY A 96 10.07 -26.11 -5.19
C GLY A 96 9.49 -24.74 -4.79
N PHE A 97 8.19 -24.63 -4.52
CA PHE A 97 7.55 -23.41 -4.02
C PHE A 97 6.74 -23.65 -2.74
N CYS A 98 6.42 -22.58 -2.02
CA CYS A 98 5.65 -22.61 -0.79
C CYS A 98 4.17 -22.27 -1.03
N LEU A 99 3.28 -22.74 -0.15
CA LEU A 99 1.88 -22.29 -0.15
C LEU A 99 1.77 -20.85 0.37
N GLY A 100 0.68 -20.18 0.00
CA GLY A 100 0.38 -18.83 0.48
C GLY A 100 -0.34 -18.82 1.83
N THR A 101 -0.25 -17.70 2.54
CA THR A 101 -0.86 -17.54 3.88
C THR A 101 -1.96 -16.48 3.90
N ARG A 102 -2.58 -16.14 2.76
CA ARG A 102 -3.52 -15.02 2.65
C ARG A 102 -4.76 -15.14 3.54
N LEU A 103 -5.16 -16.36 3.92
CA LEU A 103 -6.25 -16.56 4.89
C LEU A 103 -5.97 -15.92 6.26
N GLN A 104 -4.70 -15.57 6.56
CA GLN A 104 -4.33 -14.75 7.70
C GLN A 104 -5.03 -13.38 7.72
N MET A 105 -5.67 -12.94 6.64
CA MET A 105 -6.44 -11.69 6.54
C MET A 105 -7.93 -11.85 6.89
N CYS A 106 -8.40 -13.08 7.16
CA CYS A 106 -9.73 -13.36 7.67
C CYS A 106 -9.83 -13.18 9.19
N TRP A 107 -11.01 -12.79 9.67
CA TRP A 107 -11.33 -12.82 11.08
C TRP A 107 -11.91 -14.19 11.49
N LEU A 108 -11.55 -14.64 12.69
CA LEU A 108 -12.18 -15.80 13.34
C LEU A 108 -13.35 -15.32 14.20
N ASP A 109 -14.23 -14.56 13.56
CA ASP A 109 -15.41 -13.93 14.14
C ASP A 109 -16.47 -13.90 13.03
N ASP A 110 -17.59 -14.58 13.26
CA ASP A 110 -18.64 -14.79 12.26
C ASP A 110 -19.40 -13.50 11.91
N ASP A 111 -19.40 -12.52 12.81
CA ASP A 111 -20.01 -11.19 12.61
C ASP A 111 -19.14 -10.29 11.73
N SER A 112 -17.88 -10.68 11.49
CA SER A 112 -16.98 -9.93 10.61
C SER A 112 -17.39 -10.07 9.14
N PRO A 113 -17.41 -8.96 8.37
CA PRO A 113 -17.58 -9.03 6.92
C PRO A 113 -16.41 -9.75 6.22
N SER A 114 -15.28 -9.93 6.90
CA SER A 114 -14.14 -10.73 6.45
C SER A 114 -13.95 -12.01 7.27
N ALA A 115 -15.03 -12.56 7.83
CA ALA A 115 -15.04 -13.85 8.52
C ALA A 115 -14.44 -14.96 7.64
N LEU A 116 -13.68 -15.88 8.24
CA LEU A 116 -13.18 -17.07 7.56
C LEU A 116 -14.35 -17.98 7.19
N ARG A 117 -14.58 -18.19 5.89
CA ARG A 117 -15.68 -19.00 5.38
C ARG A 117 -15.23 -19.91 4.24
N PRO A 118 -15.66 -21.19 4.20
CA PRO A 118 -15.38 -22.07 3.08
C PRO A 118 -15.78 -21.47 1.73
N GLY A 119 -14.93 -21.61 0.72
CA GLY A 119 -15.18 -21.11 -0.64
C GLY A 119 -15.13 -19.58 -0.80
N ARG A 120 -14.87 -18.82 0.27
CA ARG A 120 -14.70 -17.36 0.20
C ARG A 120 -13.23 -16.98 0.13
N ARG A 121 -12.90 -16.04 -0.76
CA ARG A 121 -11.58 -15.41 -0.80
C ARG A 121 -11.45 -14.46 0.41
N PRO A 122 -10.28 -14.38 1.05
CA PRO A 122 -10.03 -13.37 2.07
C PRO A 122 -10.09 -11.97 1.44
N ARG A 123 -10.46 -10.95 2.23
CA ARG A 123 -10.09 -9.57 1.89
C ARG A 123 -8.56 -9.54 1.73
N THR A 124 -8.09 -8.97 0.64
CA THR A 124 -6.66 -8.91 0.31
C THR A 124 -6.19 -7.48 0.21
N THR A 125 -4.91 -7.24 0.48
CA THR A 125 -4.27 -5.92 0.31
C THR A 125 -3.87 -5.64 -1.13
N LEU A 126 -3.89 -6.64 -2.02
CA LEU A 126 -3.42 -6.54 -3.40
C LEU A 126 -4.35 -5.61 -4.19
N SER A 127 -3.83 -4.45 -4.59
CA SER A 127 -4.61 -3.37 -5.19
C SER A 127 -3.85 -2.73 -6.37
N PRO A 128 -3.87 -3.36 -7.57
CA PRO A 128 -3.40 -2.71 -8.80
C PRO A 128 -4.39 -1.62 -9.24
N THR A 129 -3.89 -0.56 -9.87
CA THR A 129 -4.69 0.60 -10.26
C THR A 129 -4.65 0.82 -11.78
N LEU A 130 -5.82 1.01 -12.37
CA LEU A 130 -5.98 1.45 -13.76
C LEU A 130 -6.73 2.79 -13.77
N ILE A 131 -6.16 3.79 -14.41
CA ILE A 131 -6.78 5.09 -14.65
C ILE A 131 -7.36 5.12 -16.05
N VAL A 132 -8.61 5.58 -16.13
CA VAL A 132 -9.42 5.64 -17.35
C VAL A 132 -9.94 7.07 -17.48
N ASP A 133 -9.87 7.62 -18.69
CA ASP A 133 -10.53 8.88 -19.08
C ASP A 133 -11.67 8.60 -20.07
N ASP A 134 -12.25 9.66 -20.65
CA ASP A 134 -13.36 9.55 -21.61
C ASP A 134 -12.96 8.79 -22.90
N GLU A 135 -11.66 8.70 -23.21
CA GLU A 135 -11.12 8.01 -24.38
C GLU A 135 -10.67 6.57 -24.06
N GLY A 136 -10.67 6.18 -22.78
CA GLY A 136 -10.37 4.83 -22.31
C GLY A 136 -9.19 4.77 -21.33
N PRO A 137 -8.58 3.59 -21.13
CA PRO A 137 -7.43 3.45 -20.24
C PRO A 137 -6.27 4.34 -20.67
N VAL A 138 -5.64 5.03 -19.71
CA VAL A 138 -4.51 5.93 -19.97
C VAL A 138 -3.27 5.62 -19.15
N MET A 139 -3.44 4.94 -18.01
CA MET A 139 -2.34 4.70 -17.09
C MET A 139 -2.63 3.48 -16.23
N ALA A 140 -1.60 2.67 -16.02
CA ALA A 140 -1.57 1.62 -15.01
C ALA A 140 -0.49 1.97 -13.99
N LEU A 141 -0.77 1.71 -12.72
CA LEU A 141 0.20 1.89 -11.65
C LEU A 141 -0.10 0.96 -10.49
N GLY A 142 0.91 0.80 -9.66
CA GLY A 142 0.74 0.21 -8.35
C GLY A 142 2.05 0.04 -7.63
N THR A 143 1.97 -0.63 -6.49
CA THR A 143 3.11 -0.88 -5.62
C THR A 143 2.80 -2.11 -4.79
N PRO A 144 3.79 -2.94 -4.45
CA PRO A 144 3.69 -3.78 -3.27
C PRO A 144 3.74 -2.93 -2.00
N GLY A 145 3.43 -3.53 -0.85
CA GLY A 145 3.41 -2.77 0.40
C GLY A 145 2.31 -3.12 1.40
N GLY A 146 1.67 -4.29 1.30
CA GLY A 146 0.62 -4.65 2.26
C GLY A 146 -0.46 -3.57 2.44
N ASP A 147 -0.69 -3.16 3.69
CA ASP A 147 -1.66 -2.12 4.05
C ASP A 147 -1.26 -0.70 3.60
N GLN A 148 -0.03 -0.52 3.11
CA GLN A 148 0.46 0.75 2.59
C GLN A 148 0.25 0.91 1.08
N GLN A 149 -0.20 -0.13 0.35
CA GLN A 149 -0.33 -0.08 -1.11
C GLN A 149 -1.16 1.12 -1.59
N ASP A 150 -2.41 1.23 -1.15
CA ASP A 150 -3.28 2.35 -1.52
C ASP A 150 -2.85 3.66 -0.87
N GLN A 151 -2.12 3.61 0.25
CA GLN A 151 -1.61 4.79 0.93
C GLN A 151 -0.47 5.46 0.17
N TRP A 152 0.40 4.69 -0.49
CA TRP A 152 1.49 5.22 -1.32
C TRP A 152 1.04 5.57 -2.73
N GLN A 153 0.07 4.83 -3.29
CA GLN A 153 -0.54 5.17 -4.58
C GLN A 153 -1.27 6.52 -4.53
N LEU A 154 -1.93 6.85 -3.41
CA LEU A 154 -2.72 8.08 -3.30
C LEU A 154 -1.89 9.38 -3.47
N PRO A 155 -0.77 9.62 -2.76
CA PRO A 155 0.09 10.78 -2.99
C PRO A 155 0.65 10.83 -4.42
N MET A 156 0.99 9.68 -5.02
CA MET A 156 1.42 9.63 -6.42
C MET A 156 0.32 10.13 -7.36
N LEU A 157 -0.90 9.60 -7.23
CA LEU A 157 -2.07 10.03 -7.99
C LEU A 157 -2.35 11.52 -7.83
N LEU A 158 -2.33 12.04 -6.61
CA LEU A 158 -2.57 13.47 -6.35
C LEU A 158 -1.48 14.34 -7.00
N ARG A 159 -0.22 13.95 -6.92
CA ARG A 159 0.89 14.68 -7.56
C ARG A 159 0.75 14.72 -9.07
N MET A 160 0.38 13.60 -9.69
CA MET A 160 0.24 13.53 -11.14
C MET A 160 -1.01 14.27 -11.63
N LEU A 161 -2.17 13.95 -11.06
CA LEU A 161 -3.47 14.44 -11.54
C LEU A 161 -3.77 15.88 -11.11
N VAL A 162 -3.29 16.31 -9.95
CA VAL A 162 -3.54 17.66 -9.40
C VAL A 162 -2.30 18.52 -9.44
N GLY A 163 -1.14 17.95 -9.12
CA GLY A 163 0.13 18.68 -9.05
C GLY A 163 0.88 18.84 -10.38
N GLY A 164 0.45 18.14 -11.44
CA GLY A 164 1.12 18.18 -12.74
C GLY A 164 2.51 17.51 -12.78
N TYR A 165 2.82 16.66 -11.80
CA TYR A 165 4.10 15.93 -11.76
C TYR A 165 4.13 14.89 -12.89
N SER A 166 5.30 14.70 -13.50
CA SER A 166 5.56 13.48 -14.27
C SER A 166 5.51 12.25 -13.35
N ALA A 167 5.34 11.06 -13.94
CA ALA A 167 5.29 9.83 -13.15
C ALA A 167 6.56 9.60 -12.34
N GLN A 168 7.75 9.87 -12.90
CA GLN A 168 9.01 9.70 -12.17
C GLN A 168 9.16 10.71 -11.04
N GLU A 169 8.80 11.99 -11.25
CA GLU A 169 8.82 13.00 -10.18
C GLU A 169 7.84 12.62 -9.05
N ALA A 170 6.67 12.09 -9.38
CA ALA A 170 5.68 11.67 -8.39
C ALA A 170 6.17 10.48 -7.55
N ILE A 171 6.86 9.52 -8.19
CA ILE A 171 7.50 8.36 -7.55
C ILE A 171 8.70 8.77 -6.67
N ASP A 172 9.54 9.68 -7.16
CA ASP A 172 10.77 10.10 -6.46
C ASP A 172 10.49 11.05 -5.29
N ALA A 173 9.33 11.72 -5.31
CA ALA A 173 8.92 12.61 -4.24
C ALA A 173 8.74 11.83 -2.91
N PRO A 174 9.11 12.44 -1.78
CA PRO A 174 9.06 11.78 -0.48
C PRO A 174 7.62 11.41 -0.10
N THR A 175 7.42 10.28 0.55
CA THR A 175 6.07 9.80 0.90
C THR A 175 5.94 9.44 2.38
N PHE A 176 4.73 9.06 2.77
CA PHE A 176 4.38 8.65 4.12
C PHE A 176 3.20 7.66 4.08
N HIS A 177 2.97 6.98 5.20
CA HIS A 177 1.76 6.22 5.45
C HIS A 177 1.36 6.35 6.92
N THR A 178 0.09 6.10 7.22
CA THR A 178 -0.37 6.00 8.60
C THR A 178 -0.37 4.54 9.06
N THR A 179 -0.12 4.34 10.35
CA THR A 179 -0.29 3.07 11.07
C THR A 179 -1.51 3.11 12.00
N ALA A 180 -2.33 4.15 11.91
CA ALA A 180 -3.61 4.29 12.62
C ALA A 180 -4.75 3.51 11.93
N LEU A 181 -4.43 2.30 11.46
CA LEU A 181 -5.37 1.31 10.95
C LEU A 181 -5.00 -0.07 11.48
N ILE A 182 -5.97 -0.97 11.47
CA ILE A 182 -5.78 -2.33 11.96
C ILE A 182 -5.13 -3.15 10.84
N ASP A 183 -3.94 -3.68 11.14
CA ASP A 183 -3.12 -4.38 10.15
C ASP A 183 -3.88 -5.60 9.58
N SER A 184 -3.73 -5.79 8.26
CA SER A 184 -4.25 -6.97 7.55
C SER A 184 -3.50 -8.23 7.94
N PHE A 185 -2.24 -8.10 8.34
CA PHE A 185 -1.35 -9.20 8.69
C PHE A 185 -1.40 -9.49 10.19
N TRP A 186 -1.12 -10.73 10.56
CA TRP A 186 -0.92 -11.09 11.97
C TRP A 186 0.25 -10.27 12.58
N PRO A 187 0.18 -9.78 13.84
CA PRO A 187 -0.84 -10.00 14.88
C PRO A 187 -2.04 -9.02 14.85
N ARG A 188 -2.22 -8.28 13.76
CA ARG A 188 -3.31 -7.30 13.54
C ARG A 188 -3.33 -6.17 14.56
N THR A 189 -2.17 -5.64 14.86
CA THR A 189 -2.05 -4.50 15.76
C THR A 189 -2.42 -3.20 15.01
N TRP A 190 -2.50 -2.09 15.72
CA TRP A 190 -2.53 -0.73 15.17
C TRP A 190 -1.72 0.23 16.05
N THR A 191 -1.37 1.42 15.55
CA THR A 191 -0.78 2.50 16.36
C THR A 191 -1.66 3.74 16.24
N PRO A 192 -2.41 4.11 17.29
CA PRO A 192 -3.23 5.32 17.28
C PRO A 192 -2.40 6.56 16.91
N ALA A 193 -2.92 7.40 16.01
CA ALA A 193 -2.24 8.60 15.51
C ALA A 193 -0.86 8.35 14.85
N GLY A 194 -0.48 7.11 14.58
CA GLY A 194 0.82 6.73 14.04
C GLY A 194 1.01 7.14 12.58
N VAL A 195 2.20 7.67 12.27
CA VAL A 195 2.64 8.05 10.93
C VAL A 195 4.08 7.60 10.73
N VAL A 196 4.38 7.03 9.57
CA VAL A 196 5.75 6.74 9.15
C VAL A 196 6.03 7.59 7.91
N ALA A 197 7.10 8.37 7.96
CA ALA A 197 7.40 9.42 6.99
C ALA A 197 8.87 9.40 6.59
N GLU A 198 9.14 9.56 5.29
CA GLU A 198 10.51 9.77 4.80
C GLU A 198 11.03 11.13 5.27
N ASP A 199 12.28 11.18 5.75
CA ASP A 199 12.91 12.39 6.28
C ASP A 199 13.02 13.54 5.25
N ARG A 200 13.05 13.19 3.97
CA ARG A 200 12.99 14.11 2.83
C ARG A 200 11.70 14.91 2.73
N LEU A 201 10.65 14.59 3.49
CA LEU A 201 9.50 15.48 3.68
C LEU A 201 9.90 16.81 4.32
N GLY A 202 11.05 16.86 5.01
CA GLY A 202 11.58 18.04 5.65
C GLY A 202 11.14 18.19 7.10
N ARG A 203 12.00 18.85 7.89
CA ARG A 203 11.80 19.02 9.34
C ARG A 203 10.50 19.77 9.64
N ASP A 204 10.20 20.83 8.91
CA ASP A 204 9.00 21.65 9.14
C ASP A 204 7.71 20.84 9.03
N VAL A 205 7.62 19.93 8.05
CA VAL A 205 6.46 19.04 7.88
C VAL A 205 6.39 18.02 9.01
N ILE A 206 7.51 17.37 9.31
CA ILE A 206 7.59 16.33 10.34
C ILE A 206 7.26 16.89 11.72
N ASP A 207 7.85 18.03 12.09
CA ASP A 207 7.61 18.69 13.37
C ASP A 207 6.21 19.30 13.42
N GLY A 208 5.69 19.79 12.28
CA GLY A 208 4.30 20.22 12.16
C GLY A 208 3.29 19.08 12.37
N LEU A 209 3.60 17.85 11.94
CA LEU A 209 2.79 16.66 12.24
C LEU A 209 2.85 16.30 13.72
N ARG A 210 4.05 16.30 14.33
CA ARG A 210 4.23 16.04 15.77
C ARG A 210 3.49 17.06 16.63
N ALA A 211 3.59 18.35 16.28
CA ALA A 211 2.89 19.43 16.98
C ALA A 211 1.36 19.27 16.93
N ARG A 212 0.84 18.63 15.88
CA ARG A 212 -0.58 18.26 15.75
C ARG A 212 -0.92 16.93 16.45
N GLY A 213 0.01 16.32 17.18
CA GLY A 213 -0.25 15.12 17.98
C GLY A 213 -0.06 13.78 17.24
N HIS A 214 0.53 13.79 16.05
CA HIS A 214 0.89 12.55 15.37
C HIS A 214 2.09 11.87 16.01
N GLU A 215 2.05 10.55 16.12
CA GLU A 215 3.20 9.72 16.52
C GLU A 215 4.06 9.43 15.29
N VAL A 216 4.98 10.35 14.98
CA VAL A 216 5.76 10.30 13.74
C VAL A 216 7.07 9.52 13.91
N SER A 217 7.17 8.40 13.20
CA SER A 217 8.42 7.68 12.96
C SER A 217 9.06 8.18 11.66
N SER A 218 10.19 8.87 11.76
CA SER A 218 10.97 9.28 10.58
C SER A 218 11.87 8.15 10.12
N VAL A 219 11.90 7.88 8.82
CA VAL A 219 12.77 6.88 8.18
C VAL A 219 13.65 7.53 7.12
N ASP A 220 14.65 6.80 6.61
CA ASP A 220 15.53 7.28 5.54
C ASP A 220 14.72 7.70 4.30
N GLY A 221 15.20 8.74 3.63
CA GLY A 221 14.54 9.43 2.51
C GLY A 221 14.22 8.59 1.26
N TRP A 222 14.70 7.36 1.18
CA TRP A 222 14.44 6.43 0.07
C TRP A 222 13.99 5.05 0.57
N THR A 223 13.07 5.03 1.55
CA THR A 223 12.60 3.80 2.20
C THR A 223 11.23 3.34 1.72
N LEU A 224 10.27 4.26 1.57
CA LEU A 224 8.83 3.95 1.49
C LEU A 224 8.32 3.89 0.05
N GLY A 225 7.56 2.84 -0.28
CA GLY A 225 7.01 2.64 -1.62
C GLY A 225 7.93 1.91 -2.58
N ARG A 226 7.33 1.12 -3.47
CA ARG A 226 7.97 0.42 -4.58
C ARG A 226 7.10 0.58 -5.83
N LEU A 227 6.71 1.84 -6.07
CA LEU A 227 5.78 2.22 -7.12
C LEU A 227 6.35 1.97 -8.52
N SER A 228 5.50 1.56 -9.43
CA SER A 228 5.73 1.67 -10.87
C SER A 228 4.50 2.22 -11.56
N ALA A 229 4.69 2.71 -12.77
CA ALA A 229 3.60 3.11 -13.64
C ALA A 229 3.99 3.02 -15.11
N VAL A 230 2.99 2.83 -15.95
CA VAL A 230 3.05 3.00 -17.40
C VAL A 230 1.87 3.83 -17.86
N GLY A 231 1.98 4.47 -19.02
CA GLY A 231 0.83 5.12 -19.61
C GLY A 231 1.02 5.58 -21.04
N ILE A 232 -0.06 6.17 -21.55
CA ILE A 232 -0.18 6.68 -22.90
C ILE A 232 -0.35 8.19 -22.80
N ASP A 233 0.57 8.94 -23.41
CA ASP A 233 0.43 10.37 -23.64
C ASP A 233 -0.07 10.60 -25.07
N ARG A 234 -1.38 10.88 -25.19
CA ARG A 234 -2.05 11.16 -26.47
C ARG A 234 -1.85 12.60 -26.97
N SER A 235 -1.31 13.49 -26.13
CA SER A 235 -1.00 14.86 -26.53
C SER A 235 0.28 14.95 -27.37
N ARG A 236 1.10 13.89 -27.34
CA ARG A 236 2.34 13.76 -28.09
C ARG A 236 2.27 12.56 -29.03
N SER A 237 2.92 12.68 -30.17
CA SER A 237 2.99 11.60 -31.16
C SER A 237 4.43 11.30 -31.55
N VAL A 238 4.74 10.02 -31.73
CA VAL A 238 5.98 9.53 -32.33
C VAL A 238 5.60 8.60 -33.47
N GLY A 239 5.90 9.01 -34.70
CA GLY A 239 5.33 8.37 -35.90
C GLY A 239 3.81 8.56 -35.94
N ASP A 240 3.08 7.48 -36.20
CA ASP A 240 1.62 7.48 -36.33
C ASP A 240 0.88 7.21 -35.00
N GLY A 241 1.60 7.06 -33.88
CA GLY A 241 1.04 6.65 -32.60
C GLY A 241 1.31 7.62 -31.45
N PRO A 242 0.58 7.47 -30.33
CA PRO A 242 0.83 8.25 -29.13
C PRO A 242 2.16 7.87 -28.47
N VAL A 243 2.68 8.74 -27.61
CA VAL A 243 3.86 8.41 -26.80
C VAL A 243 3.49 7.45 -25.69
N LEU A 244 4.24 6.37 -25.55
CA LEU A 244 4.19 5.47 -24.40
C LEU A 244 5.29 5.86 -23.41
N TRP A 245 4.98 5.79 -22.11
CA TRP A 245 5.95 6.08 -21.06
C TRP A 245 5.88 5.05 -19.93
N ALA A 246 6.97 4.95 -19.19
CA ALA A 246 7.08 4.10 -18.01
C ALA A 246 7.96 4.80 -16.96
N ALA A 247 7.66 4.58 -15.68
CA ALA A 247 8.41 5.08 -14.55
C ALA A 247 8.48 4.02 -13.44
N ALA A 248 9.56 4.01 -12.67
CA ALA A 248 9.77 3.02 -11.62
C ALA A 248 10.51 3.61 -10.42
N ASN A 249 10.21 3.04 -9.27
CA ASN A 249 10.83 3.39 -8.01
C ASN A 249 12.34 3.06 -7.98
N ALA A 250 13.13 4.03 -7.51
CA ALA A 250 14.57 3.86 -7.24
C ALA A 250 14.88 3.24 -5.86
N ARG A 251 13.95 3.27 -4.89
CA ARG A 251 14.18 2.80 -3.51
C ARG A 251 14.54 1.32 -3.48
N GLY A 252 15.61 0.98 -2.77
CA GLY A 252 16.13 -0.38 -2.71
C GLY A 252 16.80 -0.90 -3.99
N MET A 253 16.97 -0.05 -5.01
CA MET A 253 17.71 -0.37 -6.26
C MET A 253 17.24 -1.65 -6.96
N SER A 254 15.92 -1.88 -6.96
CA SER A 254 15.32 -3.12 -7.52
C SER A 254 14.18 -2.87 -8.50
N GLY A 255 13.44 -1.75 -8.39
CA GLY A 255 12.41 -1.40 -9.36
C GLY A 255 13.05 -0.87 -10.64
N TYR A 256 12.46 -1.16 -11.81
CA TYR A 256 12.97 -0.66 -13.08
C TYR A 256 11.87 -0.50 -14.12
N ALA A 257 12.04 0.47 -15.00
CA ALA A 257 11.17 0.70 -16.16
C ALA A 257 11.99 0.54 -17.44
N ALA A 258 11.42 -0.12 -18.44
CA ALA A 258 12.06 -0.33 -19.74
C ALA A 258 11.02 -0.21 -20.86
N GLY A 259 11.43 0.37 -22.00
CA GLY A 259 10.56 0.60 -23.16
C GLY A 259 11.35 1.19 -24.32
N ARG A 260 10.74 1.20 -25.52
CA ARG A 260 11.29 1.77 -26.76
C ARG A 260 10.19 2.13 -27.75
#